data_AF-A0A6G3XCZ9-F1
#
_entry.id   AF-A0A6G3XCZ9-F1
#
_cell.length_a   1.000
_cell.length_b   1.000
_cell.length_c   1.000
_cell.angle_alpha   90.00
_cell.angle_beta   90.00
_cell.angle_gamma   90.00
#
_symmetry.space_group_name_H-M   'P 1'
#
loop_
_entity.id
_entity.type
_entity.pdbx_description
1 polymer ?
#
loop_
_entity_poly.entity_id
_entity_poly.type
_entity_poly.pdbx_seq_one_letter_code
_entity_poly.pdbx_strand_id
1 'polypeptide(L)'
;GRAQGYDVAVLKLKSPPAGLAPLPLGNSEGVAVGDSTIAIGAPFGLSNTVTTGIISAKNRPVASGDGSSNKNSYMSALQTDA
;
A
#
# COMPACT_ATOMS: atom_id res chain seq x y z
N GLY A 1 -6.19 12.33 8.96
CA GLY A 1 -4.80 12.64 9.33
C GLY A 1 -3.88 12.31 8.18
N ARG A 2 -2.68 12.91 8.13
CA ARG A 2 -1.65 12.61 7.11
C ARG A 2 -0.32 12.32 7.80
N ALA A 3 0.40 11.32 7.34
CA ALA A 3 1.75 10.97 7.75
C ALA A 3 2.68 11.13 6.53
N GLN A 4 3.18 12.35 6.30
CA GLN A 4 3.94 12.70 5.09
C GLN A 4 5.22 11.86 4.92
N GLY A 5 5.93 11.56 6.01
CA GLY A 5 7.13 10.71 5.97
C GLY A 5 6.86 9.21 5.77
N TYR A 6 5.58 8.82 5.61
CA TYR A 6 5.19 7.44 5.32
C TYR A 6 4.28 7.33 4.09
N ASP A 7 3.98 8.43 3.42
CA ASP A 7 3.01 8.51 2.32
C ASP A 7 1.65 7.84 2.64
N VAL A 8 1.15 8.06 3.85
CA VAL A 8 -0.12 7.49 4.33
C VAL A 8 -1.08 8.57 4.79
N ALA A 9 -2.37 8.40 4.50
CA ALA A 9 -3.44 9.25 5.01
C ALA A 9 -4.61 8.41 5.56
N VAL A 10 -5.22 8.90 6.65
CA VAL A 10 -6.45 8.34 7.23
C VAL A 10 -7.59 9.29 6.97
N LEU A 11 -8.63 8.79 6.30
CA LEU A 11 -9.84 9.51 5.96
C LEU A 11 -11.03 8.97 6.75
N LYS A 12 -12.00 9.84 7.02
CA LYS A 12 -13.28 9.46 7.66
C LYS A 12 -14.41 9.83 6.70
N LEU A 13 -15.24 8.86 6.36
CA LEU A 13 -16.46 9.08 5.58
C LEU A 13 -17.44 9.90 6.44
N LYS A 14 -17.96 11.01 5.89
CA LYS A 14 -18.98 11.83 6.57
C LYS A 14 -20.37 11.15 6.55
N SER A 15 -20.65 10.43 5.46
CA SER A 15 -21.91 9.70 5.24
C SER A 15 -21.59 8.31 4.68
N PRO A 16 -21.16 7.35 5.52
CA PRO A 16 -20.80 6.02 5.07
C PRO A 16 -22.04 5.26 4.56
N PRO A 17 -21.94 4.51 3.44
CA PRO A 17 -22.96 3.55 3.03
C PRO A 17 -23.23 2.50 4.12
N ALA A 18 -24.45 1.94 4.13
CA ALA A 18 -24.76 0.79 4.96
C ALA A 18 -24.04 -0.47 4.44
N GLY A 19 -23.76 -1.43 5.33
CA GLY A 19 -23.20 -2.73 4.95
C GLY A 19 -21.69 -2.74 4.65
N LEU A 20 -20.94 -1.69 5.01
CA LEU A 20 -19.49 -1.72 4.93
C LEU A 20 -18.90 -2.77 5.87
N ALA A 21 -18.10 -3.68 5.32
CA ALA A 21 -17.30 -4.63 6.08
C ALA A 21 -15.82 -4.24 5.98
N PRO A 22 -15.11 -3.99 7.09
CA PRO A 22 -13.69 -3.70 7.05
C PRO A 22 -12.90 -4.94 6.65
N LEU A 23 -11.83 -4.74 5.87
CA LEU A 23 -10.91 -5.82 5.54
C LEU A 23 -10.08 -6.18 6.79
N PRO A 24 -9.96 -7.46 7.18
CA PRO A 24 -9.03 -7.87 8.22
C PRO A 24 -7.60 -7.56 7.79
N LEU A 25 -6.79 -7.05 8.72
CA LEU A 25 -5.37 -6.79 8.48
C LEU A 25 -4.57 -8.07 8.71
N GLY A 26 -3.68 -8.40 7.77
CA GLY A 26 -2.71 -9.47 7.92
C GLY A 26 -1.45 -9.02 8.66
N ASN A 27 -0.67 -9.99 9.14
CA ASN A 27 0.67 -9.74 9.69
C ASN A 27 1.71 -9.70 8.55
N SER A 28 2.29 -8.52 8.28
CA SER A 28 3.29 -8.33 7.23
C SER A 28 4.66 -8.97 7.54
N GLU A 29 4.96 -9.27 8.80
CA GLU A 29 6.22 -9.92 9.17
C GLU A 29 6.27 -11.38 8.72
N GLY A 30 5.10 -12.03 8.70
CA GLY A 30 4.94 -13.46 8.42
C GLY A 30 4.96 -13.85 6.94
N VAL A 31 5.03 -12.89 6.01
CA VAL A 31 5.10 -13.17 4.57
C VAL A 31 6.50 -13.56 4.11
N ALA A 32 6.60 -14.36 3.07
CA ALA A 32 7.83 -14.82 2.45
C ALA A 32 7.94 -14.40 0.98
N VAL A 33 9.16 -14.34 0.45
CA VAL A 33 9.39 -14.20 -0.99
C VAL A 33 8.82 -15.43 -1.70
N GLY A 34 8.07 -15.21 -2.78
CA GLY A 34 7.34 -16.24 -3.51
C GLY A 34 5.87 -16.40 -3.07
N ASP A 35 5.46 -15.82 -1.94
CA ASP A 35 4.05 -15.82 -1.54
C ASP A 35 3.21 -15.11 -2.59
N SER A 36 2.05 -15.70 -2.92
CA SER A 36 1.10 -15.11 -3.87
C SER A 36 0.53 -13.79 -3.35
N THR A 37 0.32 -12.86 -4.27
CA THR A 37 -0.25 -11.55 -3.97
C THR A 37 -1.37 -11.20 -4.94
N ILE A 38 -2.29 -10.37 -4.46
CA ILE A 38 -3.35 -9.75 -5.26
C ILE A 38 -3.28 -8.25 -5.00
N ALA A 39 -3.08 -7.47 -6.05
CA ALA A 39 -3.17 -6.01 -6.03
C ALA A 39 -4.54 -5.57 -6.56
N ILE A 40 -5.27 -4.78 -5.78
CA ILE A 40 -6.58 -4.23 -6.14
C ILE A 40 -6.44 -2.71 -6.23
N GLY A 41 -6.86 -2.13 -7.34
CA GLY A 41 -6.73 -0.68 -7.54
C GLY A 41 -7.42 -0.15 -8.79
N ALA A 42 -7.02 1.05 -9.19
CA ALA A 42 -7.53 1.72 -10.39
C ALA A 42 -6.39 2.35 -11.23
N PRO A 43 -5.50 1.53 -11.81
CA PRO A 43 -4.44 2.03 -12.69
C PRO A 43 -5.06 2.79 -13.88
N PHE A 44 -4.47 3.94 -14.22
CA PHE A 44 -4.94 4.84 -15.29
C PHE A 44 -6.40 5.32 -15.15
N GLY A 45 -6.99 5.23 -13.95
CA GLY A 45 -8.38 5.62 -13.68
C GLY A 45 -9.42 4.54 -14.02
N LEU A 46 -9.00 3.34 -14.43
CA LEU A 46 -9.89 2.22 -14.67
C LEU A 46 -10.25 1.54 -13.35
N SER A 47 -11.47 1.74 -12.87
CA SER A 47 -11.94 1.14 -11.62
C SER A 47 -11.98 -0.40 -11.70
N ASN A 48 -11.86 -1.06 -10.55
CA ASN A 48 -11.99 -2.52 -10.39
C ASN A 48 -10.90 -3.34 -11.10
N THR A 49 -9.65 -2.88 -11.08
CA THR A 49 -8.53 -3.68 -11.60
C THR A 49 -8.01 -4.60 -10.51
N VAL A 50 -7.77 -5.86 -10.90
CA VAL A 50 -7.15 -6.89 -10.07
C VAL A 50 -5.95 -7.43 -10.83
N THR A 51 -4.79 -7.46 -10.17
CA THR A 51 -3.56 -8.03 -10.70
C THR A 51 -3.03 -9.08 -9.72
N THR A 52 -2.59 -10.23 -10.23
CA THR A 52 -1.96 -11.29 -9.43
C THR A 52 -0.45 -11.24 -9.59
N GLY A 53 0.29 -11.52 -8.53
CA GLY A 53 1.75 -11.56 -8.57
C GLY A 53 2.34 -12.33 -7.40
N ILE A 54 3.60 -12.06 -7.10
CA ILE A 54 4.30 -12.62 -5.93
C ILE A 54 4.96 -11.53 -5.10
N ILE A 55 5.26 -11.83 -3.83
CA ILE A 55 6.27 -11.09 -3.08
C ILE A 55 7.64 -11.38 -3.72
N SER A 56 8.26 -10.38 -4.31
CA SER A 56 9.57 -10.51 -4.97
C SER A 56 10.74 -10.09 -4.08
N ALA A 57 10.52 -9.23 -3.09
CA ALA A 57 11.53 -8.85 -2.10
C ALA A 57 10.91 -8.35 -0.79
N LYS A 58 11.68 -8.46 0.30
CA LYS A 58 11.40 -7.86 1.61
C LYS A 58 12.41 -6.74 1.91
N ASN A 59 12.06 -5.85 2.84
CA ASN A 59 12.94 -4.79 3.35
C ASN A 59 13.45 -3.83 2.27
N ARG A 60 12.67 -3.58 1.23
CA ARG A 60 13.05 -2.66 0.17
C ARG A 60 13.01 -1.22 0.69
N PRO A 61 14.13 -0.47 0.68
CA PRO A 61 14.11 0.93 1.07
C PRO A 61 13.32 1.73 0.03
N VAL A 62 12.32 2.46 0.49
CA VAL A 62 11.51 3.38 -0.32
C VAL A 62 11.63 4.77 0.28
N ALA A 63 11.96 5.75 -0.56
CA ALA A 63 11.96 7.15 -0.17
C ALA A 63 10.56 7.73 -0.33
N SER A 64 10.01 8.27 0.75
CA SER A 64 8.83 9.13 0.73
C SER A 64 9.27 10.57 0.98
N GLY A 65 8.96 11.45 0.03
CA GLY A 65 9.22 12.88 0.09
C GLY A 65 8.58 13.57 -1.12
N ASP A 66 8.14 14.82 -0.96
CA ASP A 66 7.93 15.67 -2.12
C ASP A 66 9.31 16.00 -2.69
N GLY A 67 9.51 15.87 -4.00
CA GLY A 67 10.81 16.13 -4.63
C GLY A 67 11.32 17.59 -4.51
N SER A 68 10.68 18.43 -3.70
CA SER A 68 10.99 19.84 -3.48
C SER A 68 11.70 20.10 -2.15
N SER A 69 11.72 19.14 -1.23
CA SER A 69 12.27 19.30 0.12
C SER A 69 13.30 18.21 0.41
N ASN A 70 14.47 18.59 0.94
CA ASN A 70 15.58 17.68 1.28
C ASN A 70 15.30 16.77 2.51
N LYS A 71 14.03 16.34 2.69
CA LYS A 71 13.51 15.56 3.81
C LYS A 71 12.92 14.24 3.29
N ASN A 72 13.77 13.42 2.68
CA ASN A 72 13.38 12.04 2.38
C ASN A 72 13.27 11.25 3.68
N SER A 73 12.08 10.71 3.92
CA SER A 73 11.89 9.65 4.92
C SER A 73 12.04 8.31 4.22
N TYR A 74 12.79 7.39 4.82
CA TYR A 74 12.98 6.05 4.29
C TYR A 74 12.14 5.06 5.08
N MET A 75 11.46 4.17 4.37
CA MET A 75 10.73 3.07 4.97
C MET A 75 11.09 1.75 4.29
N SER A 76 10.97 0.66 5.03
CA SER A 76 11.13 -0.69 4.50
C SER A 76 9.79 -1.20 3.99
N ALA A 77 9.73 -1.51 2.69
CA ALA A 77 8.53 -2.02 2.04
C ALA A 77 8.70 -3.48 1.59
N LEU A 78 7.57 -4.16 1.41
CA LEU A 78 7.48 -5.36 0.59
C LEU A 78 7.42 -4.96 -0.88
N GLN A 79 8.10 -5.70 -1.74
CA GLN A 79 8.02 -5.52 -3.19
C GLN A 79 7.19 -6.66 -3.78
N THR A 80 6.28 -6.31 -4.69
CA THR A 80 5.53 -7.28 -5.51
C THR A 80 5.97 -7.22 -6.96
N ASP A 81 5.89 -8.34 -7.66
CA ASP A 81 6.12 -8.44 -9.11
C ASP A 81 4.96 -9.21 -9.76
N ALA A 82 4.50 -8.74 -10.91
CA ALA A 82 3.28 -9.20 -11.59
C ALA A 82 3.36 -9.02 -13.11
#